data_AF-X1KTD9-F1
#
_entry.id   AF-X1KTD9-F1
#
_cell.length_a   1.000
_cell.length_b   1.000
_cell.length_c   1.000
_cell.angle_alpha   90.00
_cell.angle_beta   90.00
_cell.angle_gamma   90.00
#
_symmetry.space_group_name_H-M   'P 1'
#
loop_
_entity.id
_entity.type
_entity.pdbx_description
1 polymer ?
#
loop_
_entity_poly.entity_id
_entity_poly.type
_entity_poly.pdbx_seq_one_letter_code
_entity_poly.pdbx_strand_id
1 'polypeptide(L)'
;MDGLRNLGYDVTLLNDEMLENKDLTPFDAIITGIRAYNTRERLQHTQVKLLQYVKNGGTLIVQYNVSRGLQIENIGPFPLTIGRDRVTEENAPIS
;
A
#
# COMPACT_ATOMS: atom_id res chain seq x y z
N MET A 1 0.94 1.30 15.06
CA MET A 1 0.80 -0.15 14.79
C MET A 1 0.09 -0.87 15.93
N ASP A 2 0.11 -0.28 17.13
CA ASP A 2 -0.58 -0.80 18.31
C ASP A 2 -2.09 -0.86 18.12
N GLY A 3 -2.69 0.01 17.31
CA GLY A 3 -4.11 -0.06 16.98
C GLY A 3 -4.55 -1.38 16.35
N LEU A 4 -3.77 -1.97 15.43
CA LEU A 4 -4.12 -3.25 14.81
C LEU A 4 -3.92 -4.43 15.78
N ARG A 5 -2.84 -4.41 16.56
CA ARG A 5 -2.59 -5.44 17.58
C ARG A 5 -3.64 -5.41 18.69
N ASN A 6 -4.06 -4.22 19.11
CA ASN A 6 -5.09 -4.02 20.12
C ASN A 6 -6.48 -4.48 19.64
N LEU A 7 -6.71 -4.54 18.33
CA LEU A 7 -7.92 -5.10 17.72
C LEU A 7 -7.89 -6.63 17.59
N GLY A 8 -6.81 -7.28 18.03
CA GLY A 8 -6.67 -8.74 18.03
C GLY A 8 -6.06 -9.32 16.75
N TYR A 9 -5.52 -8.49 15.85
CA TYR A 9 -4.82 -8.98 14.66
C TYR A 9 -3.38 -9.37 14.97
N ASP A 10 -2.90 -10.45 14.35
CA ASP A 10 -1.47 -10.75 14.30
C ASP A 10 -0.80 -9.85 13.25
N VAL A 11 0.21 -9.08 13.69
CA VAL A 11 0.85 -8.05 12.88
C VAL A 11 2.32 -8.37 12.72
N THR A 12 2.66 -8.85 11.52
CA THR A 12 4.03 -9.07 11.08
C THR A 12 4.54 -7.85 10.31
N LEU A 13 5.72 -7.36 10.70
CA LEU A 13 6.45 -6.34 9.93
C LEU A 13 7.21 -7.00 8.78
N LEU A 14 6.84 -6.64 7.55
CA LEU A 14 7.55 -7.06 6.35
C LEU A 14 8.64 -6.03 6.00
N ASN A 15 9.90 -6.44 6.09
CA ASN A 15 11.03 -5.68 5.56
C ASN A 15 11.26 -5.99 4.06
N ASP A 16 12.18 -5.28 3.42
CA ASP A 16 12.43 -5.44 1.98
C ASP A 16 12.88 -6.86 1.61
N GLU A 17 13.77 -7.46 2.41
CA GLU A 17 14.29 -8.80 2.16
C GLU A 17 13.21 -9.89 2.27
N MET A 18 12.32 -9.76 3.26
CA MET A 18 11.15 -10.63 3.40
C MET A 18 10.18 -10.42 2.25
N LEU A 19 9.96 -9.18 1.82
CA LEU A 19 9.10 -8.89 0.69
C LEU A 19 9.63 -9.55 -0.59
N GLU A 20 10.95 -9.56 -0.79
CA GLU A 20 11.61 -10.20 -1.94
C GLU A 20 11.61 -11.73 -1.85
N ASN A 21 11.91 -12.30 -0.68
CA ASN A 21 12.24 -13.73 -0.58
C ASN A 21 11.19 -14.60 0.11
N LYS A 22 10.32 -14.05 0.97
CA LYS A 22 9.29 -14.86 1.65
C LYS A 22 8.09 -15.16 0.75
N ASP A 23 7.43 -16.26 1.06
CA ASP A 23 6.06 -16.49 0.59
C ASP A 23 5.09 -15.52 1.27
N LEU A 24 4.27 -14.87 0.46
CA LEU A 24 3.25 -13.92 0.89
C LEU A 24 1.87 -14.56 1.04
N THR A 25 1.69 -15.80 0.57
CA THR A 25 0.41 -16.53 0.65
C THR A 25 -0.18 -16.66 2.05
N PRO A 26 0.60 -16.75 3.16
CA PRO A 26 0.01 -16.91 4.49
C PRO A 26 -0.63 -15.63 5.06
N PHE A 27 -0.46 -14.47 4.41
CA PHE A 27 -1.02 -13.22 4.90
C PHE A 27 -2.41 -12.98 4.30
N ASP A 28 -3.40 -12.74 5.16
CA ASP A 28 -4.77 -12.38 4.73
C ASP A 28 -4.80 -11.01 4.03
N ALA A 29 -4.02 -10.07 4.55
CA ALA A 29 -3.87 -8.73 3.98
C ALA A 29 -2.46 -8.18 4.19
N ILE A 30 -1.99 -7.44 3.18
CA ILE A 30 -0.74 -6.67 3.23
C ILE A 30 -1.10 -5.19 3.16
N ILE A 31 -0.56 -4.38 4.07
CA ILE A 31 -0.81 -2.94 4.14
C ILE A 31 0.50 -2.21 3.87
N THR A 32 0.53 -1.36 2.84
CA THR A 32 1.68 -0.48 2.60
C THR A 32 1.59 0.74 3.51
N GLY A 33 2.71 1.20 4.06
CA GLY A 33 2.75 2.43 4.86
C GLY A 33 2.47 3.71 4.06
N ILE A 34 2.32 4.83 4.77
CA ILE A 34 2.14 6.17 4.20
C ILE A 34 3.34 6.50 3.30
N ARG A 35 3.06 6.94 2.07
CA ARG A 35 4.06 7.34 1.06
C ARG A 35 5.10 6.27 0.74
N ALA A 36 4.77 4.99 0.96
CA ALA A 36 5.70 3.89 0.74
C ALA A 36 6.27 3.90 -0.70
N TYR A 37 5.45 4.21 -1.71
CA TYR A 37 5.89 4.31 -3.11
C TYR A 37 6.60 5.62 -3.47
N ASN A 38 6.61 6.61 -2.56
CA ASN A 38 7.39 7.83 -2.72
C ASN A 38 8.76 7.72 -2.06
N THR A 39 8.89 6.96 -0.96
CA THR A 39 10.10 6.93 -0.14
C THR A 39 10.92 5.65 -0.28
N ARG A 40 10.35 4.55 -0.81
CA ARG A 40 11.05 3.26 -0.92
C ARG A 40 11.19 2.86 -2.39
N GLU A 41 12.37 3.11 -2.95
CA GLU A 41 12.72 2.68 -4.31
C GLU A 41 12.60 1.15 -4.48
N ARG A 42 12.98 0.38 -3.46
CA ARG A 42 12.87 -1.08 -3.48
C ARG A 42 11.43 -1.61 -3.64
N LEU A 43 10.42 -0.82 -3.28
CA LEU A 43 9.02 -1.19 -3.53
C LEU A 43 8.65 -1.22 -5.01
N GLN A 44 9.37 -0.50 -5.87
CA GLN A 44 9.17 -0.57 -7.33
C GLN A 44 9.46 -1.99 -7.84
N HIS A 45 10.54 -2.60 -7.36
CA HIS A 45 10.97 -3.94 -7.80
C HIS A 45 10.07 -5.05 -7.25
N THR A 46 9.61 -4.89 -6.01
CA THR A 46 8.72 -5.86 -5.35
C THR A 46 7.25 -5.68 -5.71
N GLN A 47 6.89 -4.60 -6.40
CA GLN A 47 5.53 -4.33 -6.88
C GLN A 47 4.98 -5.49 -7.71
N VAL A 48 5.79 -6.10 -8.58
CA VAL A 48 5.36 -7.26 -9.39
C VAL A 48 4.91 -8.41 -8.50
N LYS A 49 5.62 -8.66 -7.40
CA LYS A 49 5.30 -9.72 -6.45
C LYS A 49 4.05 -9.40 -5.62
N LEU A 50 3.89 -8.14 -5.22
CA LEU A 50 2.67 -7.66 -4.56
C LEU A 50 1.44 -7.81 -5.46
N LEU A 51 1.56 -7.47 -6.75
CA LEU A 51 0.49 -7.65 -7.72
C LEU A 51 0.21 -9.14 -7.99
N GLN A 52 1.22 -10.00 -7.97
CA GLN A 52 1.02 -11.45 -8.05
C GLN A 52 0.28 -11.99 -6.83
N TYR A 53 0.58 -11.51 -5.63
CA TYR A 53 -0.18 -11.81 -4.42
C TYR A 53 -1.65 -11.40 -4.55
N VAL A 54 -1.92 -10.18 -5.06
CA VAL A 54 -3.29 -9.72 -5.35
C VAL A 54 -3.98 -10.61 -6.38
N LYS A 55 -3.28 -10.96 -7.46
CA LYS A 55 -3.80 -11.86 -8.51
C LYS A 55 -4.17 -13.24 -7.97
N ASN A 56 -3.47 -13.71 -6.94
CA ASN A 56 -3.72 -14.99 -6.28
C ASN A 56 -4.86 -14.90 -5.22
N GLY A 57 -5.57 -13.77 -5.12
CA GLY A 57 -6.70 -13.56 -4.21
C GLY A 57 -6.33 -12.87 -2.90
N GLY A 58 -5.07 -12.45 -2.74
CA GLY A 58 -4.62 -11.68 -1.57
C GLY A 58 -5.13 -10.24 -1.58
N THR A 59 -5.27 -9.64 -0.39
CA THR A 59 -5.74 -8.25 -0.25
C THR A 59 -4.57 -7.31 -0.02
N LEU A 60 -4.33 -6.38 -0.94
CA LEU A 60 -3.33 -5.32 -0.79
C LEU A 60 -4.01 -3.97 -0.52
N ILE A 61 -3.74 -3.39 0.66
CA ILE A 61 -4.20 -2.05 1.02
C ILE A 61 -3.06 -1.07 0.83
N VAL A 62 -3.19 -0.25 -0.21
CA VAL A 62 -2.25 0.84 -0.46
C VAL A 62 -2.75 2.10 0.25
N GLN A 63 -1.99 2.58 1.24
CA GLN A 63 -2.31 3.82 1.95
C GLN A 63 -1.94 5.07 1.13
N TYR A 64 -2.16 6.23 1.73
CA TYR A 64 -1.91 7.55 1.13
C TYR A 64 -0.53 7.66 0.47
N ASN A 65 -0.52 7.85 -0.85
CA ASN A 65 0.65 8.24 -1.63
C ASN A 65 0.36 9.59 -2.30
N VAL A 66 1.40 10.40 -2.51
CA VAL A 66 1.26 11.68 -3.21
C VAL A 66 1.71 11.54 -4.66
N SER A 67 1.02 12.24 -5.56
CA SER A 67 1.35 12.24 -6.99
C SER A 67 2.76 12.77 -7.30
N ARG A 68 3.34 13.58 -6.40
CA ARG A 68 4.68 14.15 -6.57
C ARG A 68 5.73 13.16 -6.06
N GLY A 69 6.66 12.76 -6.92
CA GLY A 69 7.72 11.80 -6.57
C GLY A 69 7.21 10.37 -6.48
N LEU A 70 6.13 10.04 -7.19
CA LEU A 70 5.69 8.65 -7.33
C LEU A 70 6.72 7.91 -8.16
N GLN A 71 7.30 6.86 -7.59
CA GLN A 71 8.39 6.13 -8.22
C GLN A 71 7.87 5.01 -9.14
N ILE A 72 6.56 4.80 -9.28
CA ILE A 72 5.99 3.77 -10.16
C ILE A 72 4.86 4.33 -11.01
N GLU A 73 4.71 3.81 -12.22
CA GLU A 73 3.58 4.13 -13.10
C GLU A 73 2.29 3.43 -12.65
N ASN A 74 2.39 2.20 -12.12
CA ASN A 74 1.23 1.35 -11.79
C ASN A 74 1.23 0.90 -10.33
N ILE A 75 0.55 1.67 -9.47
CA ILE A 75 0.38 1.35 -8.04
C ILE A 75 -0.61 0.22 -7.79
N GLY A 76 -1.56 0.01 -8.71
CA GLY A 76 -2.60 -0.99 -8.60
C GLY A 76 -2.54 -2.07 -9.68
N PRO A 77 -3.38 -3.11 -9.56
CA PRO A 77 -3.53 -4.14 -10.58
C PRO A 77 -4.13 -3.61 -11.89
N PHE A 78 -4.77 -2.44 -11.84
CA PHE A 78 -5.31 -1.72 -12.99
C PHE A 78 -4.66 -0.34 -13.10
N PRO A 79 -4.59 0.24 -14.32
CA PRO A 79 -4.05 1.58 -14.51
C PRO A 79 -4.82 2.59 -13.64
N LEU A 80 -4.11 3.32 -12.79
CA LEU A 80 -4.67 4.34 -11.92
C LEU A 80 -3.83 5.60 -12.03
N THR A 81 -4.48 6.73 -12.25
CA THR A 81 -3.82 8.04 -12.20
C THR A 81 -4.16 8.73 -10.89
N ILE A 82 -3.15 9.09 -10.10
CA ILE A 82 -3.35 9.92 -8.91
C ILE A 82 -3.51 11.38 -9.35
N GLY A 83 -4.74 11.89 -9.26
CA GLY A 83 -5.03 13.30 -9.46
C GLY A 83 -4.36 14.18 -8.40
N ARG A 84 -4.15 15.46 -8.72
CA ARG A 84 -3.67 16.48 -7.77
C ARG A 84 -4.80 17.24 -7.10
N ASP A 85 -6.03 16.95 -7.50
CA ASP A 85 -7.21 17.67 -7.06
C ASP A 85 -7.43 17.38 -5.57
N ARG A 86 -7.46 18.45 -4.79
CA ARG A 86 -7.89 18.37 -3.40
C ARG A 86 -9.41 18.34 -3.43
N VAL A 87 -10.01 17.21 -3.07
CA VAL A 87 -11.43 17.14 -2.78
C VAL A 87 -11.64 17.75 -1.39
N THR A 88 -11.98 19.03 -1.36
CA THR A 88 -12.55 19.69 -0.19
C THR A 88 -14.06 19.72 -0.37
N GLU A 89 -14.81 19.14 0.57
CA GLU A 89 -16.25 19.42 0.63
C GLU A 89 -16.44 20.88 1.08
N GLU A 90 -16.87 21.73 0.15
CA GLU A 90 -17.16 23.15 0.41
C GLU A 90 -18.32 23.36 1.41
N ASN A 91 -19.16 22.34 1.60
CA ASN A 91 -20.33 22.35 2.50
C ASN A 91 -20.14 21.53 3.78
N ALA A 92 -18.90 21.16 4.15
CA ALA A 92 -18.68 20.49 5.42
C ALA A 92 -19.25 21.37 6.55
N PRO A 93 -20.17 20.85 7.40
CA PRO A 93 -20.75 21.63 8.48
C PRO A 93 -19.63 22.16 9.36
N ILE A 94 -19.61 23.47 9.54
CA ILE A 94 -18.69 24.15 10.44
C ILE A 94 -19.13 23.76 11.86
N SER A 95 -18.30 23.01 12.58
CA SER A 95 -18.46 22.82 14.04
C SER A 95 -18.12 24.09 14.79
#